data_AF-A0AAD7ZY17-F1
#
_entry.id   AF-A0AAD7ZY17-F1
#
_cell.length_a   1.000
_cell.length_b   1.000
_cell.length_c   1.000
_cell.angle_alpha   90.00
_cell.angle_beta   90.00
_cell.angle_gamma   90.00
#
_symmetry.space_group_name_H-M   'P 1'
#
loop_
_entity.id
_entity.type
_entity.pdbx_description
1 polymer ?
#
loop_
_entity_poly.entity_id
_entity_poly.type
_entity_poly.pdbx_seq_one_letter_code
_entity_poly.pdbx_strand_id
1 'polypeptide(L)'
;MPYPNIKSPELKEKMKYLNTHVSSTAGNTHYENLCMKAVNQSIGRAVRHKNDYAAVLLLDQRYTRPHTKASLPAWIRTSLTTHVKFDPGFLHFFIARRTK
;
A
#
# COMPACT_ATOMS: atom_id res chain seq x y z
N MET A 1 -5.93 -0.16 6.21
CA MET A 1 -5.64 -0.73 4.88
C MET A 1 -6.92 -1.27 4.22
N PRO A 2 -7.09 -1.12 2.88
CA PRO A 2 -8.33 -1.42 2.16
C PRO A 2 -8.47 -2.92 1.80
N TYR A 3 -8.65 -3.76 2.82
CA TYR A 3 -8.91 -5.18 2.59
C TYR A 3 -10.35 -5.44 2.11
N PRO A 4 -10.56 -6.36 1.16
CA PRO A 4 -11.90 -6.78 0.78
C PRO A 4 -12.56 -7.59 1.91
N ASN A 5 -13.88 -7.76 1.85
CA ASN A 5 -14.61 -8.52 2.87
C ASN A 5 -14.24 -10.02 2.81
N ILE A 6 -13.48 -10.50 3.79
CA ILE A 6 -13.09 -11.91 3.92
C ILE A 6 -14.28 -12.87 4.07
N LYS A 7 -15.46 -12.38 4.46
CA LYS A 7 -16.66 -13.20 4.60
C LYS A 7 -17.39 -13.47 3.28
N SER A 8 -17.05 -12.78 2.20
CA SER A 8 -17.67 -12.96 0.89
C SER A 8 -17.48 -14.39 0.35
N PRO A 9 -18.55 -15.03 -0.16
CA PRO A 9 -18.48 -16.42 -0.61
C PRO A 9 -17.53 -16.60 -1.81
N GLU A 10 -17.50 -15.64 -2.73
CA GLU A 10 -16.65 -15.67 -3.92
C GLU A 10 -15.16 -15.64 -3.53
N LEU A 11 -14.79 -14.77 -2.58
CA LEU A 11 -13.41 -14.67 -2.11
C LEU A 11 -12.99 -15.92 -1.34
N LYS A 12 -13.86 -16.46 -0.49
CA LYS A 12 -13.58 -17.71 0.25
C LYS A 12 -13.31 -18.86 -0.70
N GLU A 13 -14.16 -19.05 -1.70
CA GLU A 13 -13.98 -20.12 -2.66
C GLU A 13 -12.71 -19.90 -3.50
N LYS A 14 -12.43 -18.64 -3.90
CA LYS A 14 -11.20 -18.32 -4.61
C LYS A 14 -9.94 -18.61 -3.79
N MET A 15 -9.94 -18.23 -2.51
CA MET A 15 -8.82 -18.50 -1.60
C MET A 15 -8.65 -20.00 -1.37
N LYS A 16 -9.74 -20.76 -1.19
CA LYS A 16 -9.72 -22.22 -1.07
C LYS A 16 -9.13 -22.87 -2.31
N TYR A 17 -9.60 -22.47 -3.49
CA TYR A 17 -9.07 -22.95 -4.76
C TYR A 17 -7.56 -22.71 -4.88
N LEU A 18 -7.08 -21.50 -4.56
CA LEU A 18 -5.65 -21.17 -4.60
C LEU A 18 -4.85 -21.99 -3.57
N ASN A 19 -5.41 -22.20 -2.39
CA ASN A 19 -4.77 -23.01 -1.35
C ASN A 19 -4.57 -24.47 -1.76
N THR A 20 -5.50 -25.02 -2.54
CA THR A 20 -5.43 -26.40 -3.05
C THR A 20 -4.52 -26.53 -4.28
N HIS A 21 -4.53 -25.56 -5.20
CA HIS A 21 -3.91 -25.72 -6.52
C HIS A 21 -2.57 -24.99 -6.70
N VAL A 22 -2.21 -24.06 -5.82
CA VAL A 22 -0.98 -23.25 -5.94
C VAL A 22 -0.06 -23.50 -4.76
N SER A 23 -0.50 -23.18 -3.55
CA SER A 23 0.20 -23.48 -2.29
C SER A 23 -0.74 -23.26 -1.13
N SER A 24 -0.51 -23.92 0.01
CA SER A 24 -1.37 -23.80 1.21
C SER A 24 -1.56 -22.36 1.73
N THR A 25 -0.70 -21.43 1.34
CA THR A 25 -0.73 -20.01 1.74
C THR A 25 -1.15 -19.06 0.61
N ALA A 26 -1.35 -19.55 -0.62
CA ALA A 26 -1.61 -18.72 -1.80
C ALA A 26 -2.88 -17.87 -1.67
N GLY A 27 -3.91 -18.36 -0.96
CA GLY A 27 -5.12 -17.61 -0.67
C GLY A 27 -4.85 -16.37 0.20
N ASN A 28 -4.00 -16.49 1.23
CA ASN A 28 -3.62 -15.35 2.07
C ASN A 28 -2.81 -14.33 1.27
N THR A 29 -1.86 -14.79 0.46
CA THR A 29 -1.09 -13.93 -0.45
C THR A 29 -2.01 -13.20 -1.42
N HIS A 30 -3.01 -13.89 -1.98
CA HIS A 30 -4.01 -13.27 -2.86
C HIS A 30 -4.82 -12.18 -2.14
N TYR A 31 -5.26 -12.44 -0.91
CA TYR A 31 -5.99 -11.48 -0.09
C TYR A 31 -5.17 -10.22 0.22
N GLU A 32 -3.89 -10.38 0.56
CA GLU A 32 -2.98 -9.25 0.75
C GLU A 32 -2.73 -8.48 -0.55
N ASN A 33 -2.57 -9.19 -1.67
CA ASN A 33 -2.38 -8.58 -2.98
C ASN A 33 -3.58 -7.73 -3.42
N LEU A 34 -4.82 -8.16 -3.13
CA LEU A 34 -6.02 -7.36 -3.41
C LEU A 34 -5.99 -6.03 -2.66
N CYS A 35 -5.62 -6.05 -1.37
CA CYS A 35 -5.46 -4.85 -0.57
C CYS A 35 -4.36 -3.94 -1.13
N MET A 36 -3.18 -4.48 -1.40
CA MET A 36 -2.04 -3.70 -1.90
C MET A 36 -2.28 -3.17 -3.32
N LYS A 37 -3.05 -3.88 -4.15
CA LYS A 37 -3.48 -3.37 -5.46
C LYS A 37 -4.31 -2.10 -5.32
N ALA A 38 -5.27 -2.06 -4.38
CA ALA A 38 -6.07 -0.86 -4.13
C ALA A 38 -5.21 0.31 -3.60
N VAL A 39 -4.29 0.04 -2.66
CA VAL A 39 -3.34 1.04 -2.14
C VAL A 39 -2.49 1.62 -3.27
N ASN A 40 -1.83 0.74 -4.03
CA ASN A 40 -0.92 1.15 -5.10
C ASN A 40 -1.66 1.91 -6.20
N GLN A 41 -2.94 1.56 -6.43
CA GLN A 41 -3.76 2.31 -7.37
C GLN A 41 -4.06 3.72 -6.88
N SER A 42 -4.40 3.90 -5.60
CA SER A 42 -4.59 5.23 -5.02
C SER A 42 -3.32 6.09 -5.11
N ILE A 43 -2.15 5.49 -4.88
CA ILE A 43 -0.88 6.20 -5.00
C ILE A 43 -0.62 6.61 -6.46
N GLY A 44 -0.91 5.74 -7.42
CA GLY A 44 -0.79 6.05 -8.85
C GLY A 44 -1.69 7.20 -9.31
N ARG A 45 -2.79 7.52 -8.59
CA ARG A 45 -3.62 8.70 -8.88
C ARG A 45 -3.03 10.00 -8.36
N ALA A 46 -2.13 9.93 -7.37
CA ALA A 46 -1.53 11.10 -6.73
C ALA A 46 -0.39 11.70 -7.58
N VAL A 47 0.36 10.88 -8.32
CA VAL A 47 1.47 11.33 -9.19
C VAL A 47 1.02 11.30 -10.65
N ARG A 48 0.84 12.47 -11.29
CA ARG A 48 0.22 12.57 -12.63
C ARG A 48 1.20 12.80 -13.77
N HIS A 49 2.34 13.45 -13.52
CA HIS A 49 3.38 13.71 -14.52
C HIS A 49 4.76 13.95 -13.88
N LYS A 50 5.83 14.04 -14.70
CA LYS A 50 7.23 14.15 -14.23
C LYS A 50 7.57 15.35 -13.33
N ASN A 51 6.76 16.41 -13.42
CA ASN A 51 6.92 17.64 -12.64
C ASN A 51 5.86 17.74 -11.53
N ASP A 52 5.04 16.70 -11.36
CA ASP A 52 4.02 16.65 -10.32
C ASP A 52 4.65 16.15 -9.02
N TYR A 53 4.25 16.75 -7.91
CA TYR A 53 4.73 16.37 -6.59
C TYR A 53 3.54 15.98 -5.73
N ALA A 54 3.64 14.80 -5.14
CA ALA A 54 2.66 14.32 -4.18
C ALA A 54 3.39 13.85 -2.92
N ALA A 55 2.68 13.94 -1.81
CA ALA A 55 3.08 13.28 -0.59
C ALA A 55 1.96 12.34 -0.17
N VAL A 56 2.32 11.09 0.13
CA VAL A 56 1.39 10.03 0.49
C VAL A 56 1.59 9.68 1.95
N LEU A 57 0.53 9.80 2.74
CA LEU A 57 0.55 9.41 4.14
C LEU A 57 -0.13 8.06 4.33
N LEU A 58 0.64 7.04 4.73
CA LEU A 58 0.16 5.68 4.97
C LEU A 58 -0.10 5.46 6.47
N LEU A 59 -1.36 5.61 6.90
CA LEU A 59 -1.78 5.52 8.30
C LEU A 59 -2.19 4.10 8.70
N ASP A 60 -1.23 3.19 8.86
CA ASP A 60 -1.47 1.85 9.38
C ASP A 60 -0.17 1.23 9.92
N GLN A 61 -0.18 0.69 11.15
CA GLN A 61 1.00 0.05 11.75
C GLN A 61 1.51 -1.12 10.90
N ARG A 62 0.65 -1.77 10.10
CA ARG A 62 1.04 -2.89 9.24
C ARG A 62 2.07 -2.50 8.18
N TYR A 63 2.16 -1.24 7.79
CA TYR A 63 3.22 -0.76 6.88
C TYR A 63 4.62 -0.83 7.50
N THR A 64 4.77 -1.13 8.79
CA THR A 64 6.07 -1.43 9.40
C THR A 64 6.59 -2.83 9.04
N ARG A 65 5.71 -3.76 8.65
CA ARG A 65 6.05 -5.16 8.33
C ARG A 65 6.88 -5.24 7.04
N PRO A 66 7.96 -6.03 6.99
CA PRO A 66 8.79 -6.17 5.78
C PRO A 66 8.00 -6.59 4.54
N HIS A 67 7.07 -7.55 4.68
CA HIS A 67 6.24 -8.03 3.57
C HIS A 67 5.36 -6.92 2.98
N THR A 68 4.67 -6.15 3.84
CA THR A 68 3.80 -5.06 3.40
C THR A 68 4.60 -3.93 2.74
N LYS A 69 5.79 -3.61 3.25
CA LYS A 69 6.71 -2.67 2.59
C LYS A 69 7.15 -3.18 1.23
N ALA A 70 7.45 -4.47 1.11
CA ALA A 70 7.89 -5.08 -0.14
C ALA A 70 6.80 -5.01 -1.24
N SER A 71 5.51 -5.04 -0.87
CA SER A 71 4.38 -4.92 -1.80
C SER A 71 4.13 -3.49 -2.34
N LEU A 72 4.84 -2.48 -1.82
CA LEU A 72 4.82 -1.13 -2.39
C LEU A 72 5.71 -1.04 -3.64
N PRO A 73 5.36 -0.21 -4.63
CA PRO A 73 6.19 0.06 -5.80
C PRO A 73 7.61 0.47 -5.43
N ALA A 74 8.60 -0.06 -6.16
CA ALA A 74 10.01 0.15 -5.88
C ALA A 74 10.39 1.64 -5.75
N TRP A 75 9.85 2.48 -6.62
CA TRP A 75 10.10 3.92 -6.66
C TRP A 75 9.54 4.69 -5.44
N ILE A 76 8.53 4.15 -4.76
CA ILE A 76 8.00 4.76 -3.52
C ILE A 76 8.86 4.34 -2.34
N ARG A 77 9.26 3.05 -2.31
CA ARG A 77 10.02 2.46 -1.20
C ARG A 77 11.32 3.22 -0.90
N THR A 78 11.97 3.79 -1.91
CA THR A 78 13.19 4.60 -1.75
C THR A 78 12.96 5.89 -0.97
N SER A 79 11.73 6.43 -0.98
CA SER A 79 11.33 7.65 -0.26
C SER A 79 10.48 7.39 1.00
N LEU A 80 10.26 6.12 1.36
CA LEU A 80 9.39 5.73 2.46
C LEU A 80 10.08 5.97 3.81
N THR A 81 9.55 6.89 4.61
CA THR A 81 9.95 7.09 6.00
C THR A 81 8.90 6.52 6.96
N THR A 82 9.34 5.87 8.03
CA THR A 82 8.46 5.35 9.08
C THR A 82 8.62 6.21 10.33
N HIS A 83 7.54 6.82 10.79
CA HIS A 83 7.54 7.65 12.00
C HIS A 83 6.68 6.99 13.08
N VAL A 84 7.20 6.92 14.31
CA VAL A 84 6.48 6.35 15.47
C VAL A 84 5.42 7.32 16.00
N LYS A 85 5.64 8.63 15.80
CA LYS A 85 4.72 9.71 16.17
C LYS A 85 4.39 10.54 14.94
N PHE A 86 3.27 11.23 14.96
CA PHE A 86 2.94 12.19 13.91
C PHE A 86 4.00 13.31 13.90
N ASP A 87 4.69 13.46 12.77
CA ASP A 87 5.69 14.50 12.57
C ASP A 87 5.11 15.62 11.70
N PRO A 88 4.95 16.84 12.25
CA PRO A 88 4.50 17.99 11.48
C PRO A 88 5.41 18.34 10.30
N GLY A 89 6.66 17.84 10.27
CA GLY A 89 7.61 18.02 9.18
C GLY A 89 7.08 17.56 7.81
N PHE A 90 6.05 16.71 7.76
CA PHE A 90 5.34 16.40 6.52
C PHE A 90 4.71 17.65 5.85
N LEU A 91 4.25 18.64 6.62
CA LEU A 91 3.75 19.91 6.07
C LEU A 91 4.87 20.74 5.42
N HIS A 92 6.11 20.64 5.93
CA HIS A 92 7.24 21.36 5.37
C HIS A 92 7.57 20.90 3.94
N PHE A 93 7.26 19.65 3.56
CA PHE A 93 7.46 19.16 2.18
C PHE A 93 6.75 20.05 1.15
N PHE A 94 5.49 20.40 1.40
CA PHE A 94 4.71 21.23 0.48
C PHE A 94 5.04 22.72 0.61
N ILE A 95 5.38 23.19 1.81
CA ILE A 95 5.76 24.59 2.04
C ILE A 95 7.07 24.92 1.31
N ALA A 96 8.08 24.05 1.43
CA ALA A 96 9.39 24.24 0.79
C ALA A 96 9.35 24.17 -0.74
N ARG A 97 8.32 23.57 -1.32
CA ARG A 97 8.14 23.43 -2.78
C ARG A 97 7.05 24.31 -3.37
N ARG A 98 6.37 25.13 -2.55
CA ARG A 98 5.41 26.15 -3.00
C ARG A 98 6.08 27.44 -3.49
N THR A 99 7.35 27.66 -3.15
CA THR A 99 8.11 28.91 -3.37
C THR A 99 9.10 28.84 -4.54
N LYS A 100 8.96 27.87 -5.45
CA LYS A 100 9.67 27.84 -6.74
C LYS A 100 8.69 27.90 -7.90
#